data_AF-A0A445CWJ6-F1
#
_entry.id   AF-A0A445CWJ6-F1
#
_cell.length_a   1.000
_cell.length_b   1.000
_cell.length_c   1.000
_cell.angle_alpha   90.00
_cell.angle_beta   90.00
_cell.angle_gamma   90.00
#
_symmetry.space_group_name_H-M   'P 1'
#
loop_
_entity.id
_entity.type
_entity.pdbx_description
1 polymer ?
#
loop_
_entity_poly.entity_id
_entity_poly.type
_entity_poly.pdbx_seq_one_letter_code
_entity_poly.pdbx_strand_id
1 'polypeptide(L)'
;MSSMSGGSETVSFQASETQNTIQRILQSCSKLVEAGDIHESDSTISELVKFLDSLSDAALSDPNNEPAQNDAFDALNEIHQYICSPSLAQEAVDALSFELPKAVSKFAGISNRFLDKAISIIDQFLEKCGPRDMLSILCNTLGYSSNMTKAASYILPPLSGLSKVFTSIKRRHFEQVQVAVPIILNVLKAVALDSDDADDAELESVFHRAVGIANSIYEVCNKLVC
;
A
#
# COMPACT_ATOMS: atom_id res chain seq x y z
N MET A 1 -2.59 54.10 -29.48
CA MET A 1 -2.76 52.77 -30.08
C MET A 1 -2.41 51.75 -29.02
N SER A 2 -3.20 50.69 -29.00
CA SER A 2 -3.64 49.90 -27.85
C SER A 2 -2.58 49.14 -27.07
N SER A 3 -2.82 49.07 -25.75
CA SER A 3 -2.32 48.05 -24.83
C SER A 3 -2.86 46.67 -25.23
N MET A 4 -2.02 45.64 -25.15
CA MET A 4 -2.48 44.25 -25.00
C MET A 4 -1.79 43.65 -23.77
N SER A 5 -2.59 43.53 -22.72
CA SER A 5 -2.31 42.72 -21.54
C SER A 5 -2.56 41.27 -21.93
N GLY A 6 -1.51 40.46 -22.00
CA GLY A 6 -1.64 39.00 -22.09
C GLY A 6 -1.96 38.47 -20.69
N GLY A 7 -3.24 38.30 -20.40
CA GLY A 7 -3.67 37.55 -19.22
C GLY A 7 -3.16 36.12 -19.34
N SER A 8 -2.33 35.70 -18.38
CA SER A 8 -2.12 34.27 -18.14
C SER A 8 -3.46 33.69 -17.71
N GLU A 9 -4.09 32.94 -18.61
CA GLU A 9 -5.11 31.99 -18.23
C GLU A 9 -4.45 30.96 -17.33
N THR A 10 -4.68 31.10 -16.02
CA THR A 10 -4.48 30.02 -15.06
C THR A 10 -5.42 28.90 -15.46
N VAL A 11 -4.89 27.91 -16.16
CA VAL A 11 -5.57 26.65 -16.43
C VAL A 11 -5.80 25.97 -15.08
N SER A 12 -7.00 26.19 -14.53
CA SER A 12 -7.54 25.39 -13.44
C SER A 12 -7.67 23.97 -13.94
N PHE A 13 -6.71 23.10 -13.62
CA PHE A 13 -6.85 21.66 -13.80
C PHE A 13 -8.10 21.20 -13.05
N GLN A 14 -9.13 20.82 -13.80
CA GLN A 14 -10.34 20.25 -13.22
C GLN A 14 -9.97 18.85 -12.70
N ALA A 15 -10.11 18.64 -11.39
CA ALA A 15 -9.83 17.35 -10.76
C ALA A 15 -10.70 16.25 -11.40
N SER A 16 -10.12 15.07 -11.66
CA SER A 16 -10.83 13.93 -12.25
C SER A 16 -11.97 13.47 -11.32
N GLU A 17 -13.00 12.84 -11.87
CA GLU A 17 -14.13 12.30 -11.08
C GLU A 17 -13.64 11.30 -10.01
N THR A 18 -12.63 10.51 -10.36
CA THR A 18 -11.90 9.61 -9.47
C THR A 18 -11.27 10.36 -8.30
N GLN A 19 -10.55 11.44 -8.57
CA GLN A 19 -9.90 12.24 -7.53
C GLN A 19 -10.92 12.83 -6.55
N ASN A 20 -12.00 13.41 -7.07
CA ASN A 20 -13.07 13.98 -6.24
C ASN A 20 -13.74 12.91 -5.35
N THR A 21 -13.90 11.69 -5.88
CA THR A 21 -14.48 10.56 -5.14
C THR A 21 -13.57 10.11 -4.00
N ILE A 22 -12.28 9.91 -4.26
CA ILE A 22 -11.29 9.54 -3.23
C ILE A 22 -11.23 10.61 -2.14
N GLN A 23 -11.13 11.89 -2.51
CA GLN A 23 -11.09 13.00 -1.56
C GLN A 23 -12.34 13.03 -0.67
N ARG A 24 -13.53 12.86 -1.26
CA ARG A 24 -14.78 12.81 -0.50
C ARG A 24 -14.77 11.69 0.53
N ILE A 25 -14.40 10.47 0.11
CA ILE A 25 -14.41 9.29 1.01
C ILE A 25 -13.39 9.47 2.13
N LEU A 26 -12.17 9.91 1.83
CA LEU A 26 -11.10 10.13 2.82
C LEU A 26 -11.47 11.24 3.82
N GLN A 27 -12.07 12.34 3.35
CA GLN A 27 -12.54 13.41 4.23
C GLN A 27 -13.69 12.96 5.14
N SER A 28 -14.62 12.15 4.63
CA SER A 28 -15.66 11.54 5.46
C SER A 28 -15.07 10.61 6.52
N CYS A 29 -14.11 9.77 6.14
CA CYS A 29 -13.41 8.88 7.06
C CYS A 29 -12.76 9.67 8.21
N SER A 30 -11.98 10.72 7.89
CA SER A 30 -11.34 11.57 8.90
C SER A 30 -12.35 12.13 9.91
N LYS A 31 -13.45 12.71 9.42
CA LYS A 31 -14.47 13.33 10.27
C LYS A 31 -15.15 12.32 11.19
N LEU A 32 -15.46 11.13 10.69
CA LEU A 32 -16.13 10.08 11.46
C LEU A 32 -15.21 9.50 12.53
N VAL A 33 -13.94 9.29 12.18
CA VAL A 33 -12.91 8.84 13.12
C VAL A 33 -12.69 9.89 14.23
N GLU A 34 -12.60 11.18 13.88
CA GLU A 34 -12.50 12.28 14.85
C GLU A 34 -13.74 12.38 15.76
N ALA A 35 -14.92 12.05 15.25
CA ALA A 35 -16.16 12.00 16.02
C ALA A 35 -16.29 10.75 16.90
N GLY A 36 -15.38 9.77 16.77
CA GLY A 36 -15.44 8.49 17.47
C GLY A 36 -16.51 7.54 16.95
N ASP A 37 -17.05 7.77 15.75
CA ASP A 37 -18.06 6.89 15.13
C ASP A 37 -17.38 5.75 14.37
N ILE A 38 -16.96 4.74 15.14
CA ILE A 38 -16.20 3.61 14.63
C ILE A 38 -16.98 2.86 13.53
N HIS A 39 -18.27 2.61 13.74
CA HIS A 39 -19.08 1.83 12.79
C HIS A 39 -19.23 2.53 11.44
N GLU A 40 -19.53 3.84 11.44
CA GLU A 40 -19.60 4.59 10.18
C GLU A 40 -18.24 4.79 9.52
N SER A 41 -17.17 4.92 10.32
CA SER A 41 -15.81 4.97 9.78
C SER A 41 -15.42 3.67 9.07
N ASP A 42 -15.74 2.50 9.65
CA ASP A 42 -15.48 1.19 9.05
C ASP A 42 -16.28 1.00 7.73
N SER A 43 -17.52 1.50 7.71
CA SER A 43 -18.33 1.52 6.49
C SER A 43 -17.71 2.39 5.39
N THR A 44 -17.15 3.55 5.75
CA THR A 44 -16.50 4.47 4.82
C THR A 44 -15.19 3.89 4.28
N ILE A 45 -14.41 3.23 5.13
CA ILE A 45 -13.20 2.50 4.71
C ILE A 45 -13.56 1.36 3.77
N SER A 46 -14.65 0.64 4.05
CA SER A 46 -15.15 -0.41 3.17
C SER A 46 -15.60 0.15 1.80
N GLU A 47 -16.20 1.34 1.76
CA GLU A 47 -16.49 2.05 0.49
C GLU A 47 -15.22 2.36 -0.28
N LEU A 48 -14.18 2.89 0.40
CA LEU A 48 -12.89 3.18 -0.21
C LEU A 48 -12.26 1.93 -0.82
N VAL A 49 -12.20 0.83 -0.07
CA VAL A 49 -11.60 -0.44 -0.53
C VAL A 49 -12.36 -0.98 -1.74
N LYS A 50 -13.70 -0.99 -1.72
CA LYS A 50 -14.51 -1.44 -2.87
C LYS A 50 -14.29 -0.60 -4.11
N PHE A 51 -14.15 0.71 -3.94
CA PHE A 51 -13.87 1.62 -5.05
C PHE A 51 -12.48 1.35 -5.65
N LEU A 52 -11.46 1.18 -4.80
CA LEU A 52 -10.11 0.81 -5.25
C LEU A 52 -10.07 -0.56 -5.94
N ASP A 53 -10.78 -1.54 -5.39
CA ASP A 53 -10.89 -2.87 -6.00
C ASP A 53 -11.49 -2.78 -7.41
N SER A 54 -12.54 -1.98 -7.58
CA SER A 54 -13.18 -1.76 -8.88
C SER A 54 -12.23 -1.11 -9.90
N LEU A 55 -11.41 -0.14 -9.45
CA LEU A 55 -10.40 0.51 -10.30
C LEU A 55 -9.27 -0.45 -10.69
N SER A 56 -8.80 -1.26 -9.73
CA SER A 56 -7.78 -2.27 -9.96
C SER A 56 -8.27 -3.32 -10.97
N ASP A 57 -9.49 -3.82 -10.79
CA ASP A 57 -10.09 -4.83 -11.67
C ASP A 57 -10.28 -4.29 -13.09
N ALA A 58 -10.72 -3.03 -13.23
CA ALA A 58 -10.86 -2.38 -14.53
C ALA A 58 -9.51 -2.21 -15.25
N ALA A 59 -8.47 -1.77 -14.53
CA ALA A 59 -7.13 -1.59 -15.09
C ALA A 59 -6.43 -2.91 -15.44
N LEU A 60 -6.69 -3.98 -14.67
CA LEU A 60 -6.15 -5.32 -14.95
C LEU A 60 -6.88 -6.01 -16.10
N SER A 61 -8.19 -5.79 -16.26
CA SER A 61 -9.00 -6.46 -17.27
C SER A 61 -8.66 -6.03 -18.69
N ASP A 62 -8.27 -4.76 -18.89
CA ASP A 62 -7.82 -4.24 -20.19
C ASP A 62 -6.54 -3.39 -20.03
N PRO A 63 -5.36 -4.00 -20.16
CA PRO A 63 -4.09 -3.29 -20.06
C PRO A 63 -3.87 -2.20 -21.12
N ASN A 64 -4.69 -2.14 -22.19
CA ASN A 64 -4.57 -1.08 -23.19
C ASN A 64 -5.54 0.08 -22.96
N ASN A 65 -6.39 0.00 -21.93
CA ASN A 65 -7.31 1.06 -21.56
C ASN A 65 -6.58 2.16 -20.77
N GLU A 66 -5.97 3.10 -21.49
CA GLU A 66 -5.26 4.24 -20.90
C GLU A 66 -6.13 5.04 -19.90
N PRO A 67 -7.40 5.37 -20.18
CA PRO A 67 -8.28 6.01 -19.20
C PRO A 67 -8.38 5.24 -17.88
N ALA A 68 -8.68 3.94 -17.91
CA ALA A 68 -8.81 3.13 -16.71
C ALA A 68 -7.50 3.04 -15.91
N GLN A 69 -6.37 2.91 -16.61
CA GLN A 69 -5.06 2.97 -15.95
C GLN A 69 -4.77 4.33 -15.31
N ASN A 70 -5.12 5.42 -15.99
CA ASN A 70 -4.90 6.76 -15.45
C ASN A 70 -5.78 7.03 -14.23
N ASP A 71 -7.05 6.63 -14.27
CA ASP A 71 -7.95 6.71 -13.10
C ASP A 71 -7.41 5.90 -11.91
N ALA A 72 -7.02 4.65 -12.16
CA ALA A 72 -6.41 3.80 -11.13
C ALA A 72 -5.14 4.44 -10.53
N PHE A 73 -4.29 5.04 -11.36
CA PHE A 73 -3.05 5.66 -10.89
C PHE A 73 -3.30 6.98 -10.15
N ASP A 74 -4.28 7.78 -10.60
CA ASP A 74 -4.71 9.01 -9.95
C ASP A 74 -5.31 8.73 -8.57
N ALA A 75 -6.06 7.64 -8.41
CA ALA A 75 -6.54 7.21 -7.10
C ALA A 75 -5.39 6.92 -6.12
N LEU A 76 -4.34 6.21 -6.56
CA LEU A 76 -3.16 5.98 -5.72
C LEU A 76 -2.38 7.27 -5.43
N ASN A 77 -2.30 8.19 -6.39
CA ASN A 77 -1.68 9.50 -6.18
C ASN A 77 -2.42 10.28 -5.09
N GLU A 78 -3.74 10.32 -5.15
CA GLU A 78 -4.56 11.04 -4.19
C GLU A 78 -4.46 10.43 -2.78
N ILE A 79 -4.52 9.11 -2.67
CA ILE A 79 -4.29 8.40 -1.39
C ILE A 79 -2.92 8.74 -0.83
N HIS A 80 -1.88 8.65 -1.66
CA HIS A 80 -0.52 8.96 -1.24
C HIS A 80 -0.40 10.41 -0.76
N GLN A 81 -0.96 11.37 -1.50
CA GLN A 81 -0.96 12.79 -1.10
C GLN A 81 -1.70 13.01 0.23
N TYR A 82 -2.85 12.36 0.42
CA TYR A 82 -3.61 12.43 1.64
C TYR A 82 -2.83 11.88 2.85
N ILE A 83 -2.20 10.71 2.71
CA ILE A 83 -1.39 10.10 3.79
C ILE A 83 -0.18 10.97 4.10
N CYS A 84 0.50 11.51 3.08
CA CYS A 84 1.64 12.43 3.27
C CYS A 84 1.25 13.73 3.98
N SER A 85 -0.04 14.07 4.06
CA SER A 85 -0.48 15.32 4.70
C SER A 85 0.00 15.38 6.16
N PRO A 86 0.67 16.48 6.57
CA PRO A 86 1.11 16.65 7.95
C PRO A 86 -0.05 16.91 8.92
N SER A 87 -1.22 17.29 8.41
CA SER A 87 -2.42 17.55 9.20
C SER A 87 -3.29 16.29 9.39
N LEU A 88 -2.87 15.13 8.89
CA LEU A 88 -3.62 13.90 9.04
C LEU A 88 -3.57 13.43 10.50
N ALA A 89 -4.73 13.28 11.12
CA ALA A 89 -4.87 12.80 12.50
C ALA A 89 -4.36 11.35 12.64
N GLN A 90 -3.77 11.02 13.80
CA GLN A 90 -3.23 9.68 14.04
C GLN A 90 -4.33 8.62 14.01
N GLU A 91 -5.52 8.95 14.49
CA GLU A 91 -6.68 8.06 14.49
C GLU A 91 -7.08 7.68 13.05
N ALA A 92 -7.00 8.64 12.12
CA ALA A 92 -7.25 8.38 10.70
C ALA A 92 -6.14 7.52 10.08
N VAL A 93 -4.88 7.76 10.46
CA VAL A 93 -3.76 6.88 10.08
C VAL A 93 -4.00 5.46 10.56
N ASP A 94 -4.33 5.28 11.84
CA ASP A 94 -4.54 3.97 12.47
C ASP A 94 -5.67 3.22 11.78
N ALA A 95 -6.81 3.88 11.54
CA ALA A 95 -7.97 3.30 10.86
C ALA A 95 -7.65 2.87 9.42
N LEU A 96 -6.96 3.72 8.66
CA LEU A 96 -6.60 3.43 7.26
C LEU A 96 -5.49 2.38 7.14
N SER A 97 -4.55 2.34 8.08
CA SER A 97 -3.37 1.48 8.03
C SER A 97 -3.72 -0.02 8.03
N PHE A 98 -4.89 -0.40 8.50
CA PHE A 98 -5.29 -1.81 8.55
C PHE A 98 -5.78 -2.35 7.19
N GLU A 99 -6.45 -1.52 6.38
CA GLU A 99 -7.07 -1.96 5.12
C GLU A 99 -6.35 -1.44 3.87
N LEU A 100 -5.84 -0.20 3.89
CA LEU A 100 -5.22 0.38 2.71
C LEU A 100 -4.00 -0.41 2.20
N PRO A 101 -3.08 -0.92 3.05
CA PRO A 101 -1.99 -1.75 2.56
C PRO A 101 -2.45 -2.96 1.73
N LYS A 102 -3.59 -3.58 2.08
CA LYS A 102 -4.17 -4.69 1.31
C LYS A 102 -4.72 -4.20 -0.03
N ALA A 103 -5.52 -3.12 0.00
CA ALA A 103 -6.16 -2.58 -1.19
C ALA A 103 -5.13 -2.08 -2.23
N VAL A 104 -4.15 -1.28 -1.81
CA VAL A 104 -3.14 -0.73 -2.72
C VAL A 104 -2.20 -1.80 -3.26
N SER A 105 -2.03 -2.92 -2.55
CA SER A 105 -1.17 -4.01 -3.02
C SER A 105 -1.69 -4.70 -4.28
N LYS A 106 -3.01 -4.68 -4.53
CA LYS A 106 -3.62 -5.27 -5.72
C LYS A 106 -3.18 -4.59 -7.02
N PHE A 107 -2.80 -3.31 -6.93
CA PHE A 107 -2.35 -2.54 -8.09
C PHE A 107 -0.94 -2.94 -8.56
N ALA A 108 -0.18 -3.66 -7.72
CA ALA A 108 1.20 -4.05 -8.03
C ALA A 108 1.34 -4.89 -9.31
N GLY A 109 0.30 -5.65 -9.67
CA GLY A 109 0.27 -6.48 -10.88
C GLY A 109 0.03 -5.70 -12.18
N ILE A 110 -0.33 -4.41 -12.12
CA ILE A 110 -0.67 -3.63 -13.32
C ILE A 110 0.59 -3.20 -14.07
N SER A 111 1.56 -2.59 -13.38
CA SER A 111 2.89 -2.24 -13.91
C SER A 111 3.82 -1.74 -12.80
N ASN A 112 5.11 -1.62 -13.09
CA ASN A 112 6.12 -1.14 -12.14
C ASN A 112 5.78 0.22 -11.50
N ARG A 113 5.16 1.15 -12.25
CA ARG A 113 4.74 2.44 -11.68
C ARG A 113 3.73 2.29 -10.54
N PHE A 114 2.81 1.33 -10.65
CA PHE A 114 1.83 1.04 -9.60
C PHE A 114 2.47 0.33 -8.41
N LEU A 115 3.36 -0.63 -8.68
CA LEU A 115 4.14 -1.30 -7.64
C LEU A 115 4.95 -0.29 -6.81
N ASP A 116 5.69 0.60 -7.46
CA ASP A 116 6.48 1.64 -6.79
C ASP A 116 5.59 2.57 -5.96
N LYS A 117 4.42 2.93 -6.50
CA LYS A 117 3.46 3.77 -5.78
C LYS A 117 2.86 3.07 -4.58
N ALA A 118 2.47 1.79 -4.70
CA ALA A 118 1.95 0.99 -3.59
C ALA A 118 2.99 0.84 -2.47
N ILE A 119 4.27 0.61 -2.83
CA ILE A 119 5.39 0.60 -1.88
C ILE A 119 5.52 1.95 -1.19
N SER A 120 5.48 3.06 -1.95
CA SER A 120 5.55 4.42 -1.38
C SER A 120 4.43 4.70 -0.38
N ILE A 121 3.20 4.25 -0.66
CA ILE A 121 2.07 4.37 0.29
C ILE A 121 2.33 3.58 1.57
N ILE A 122 2.80 2.33 1.45
CA ILE A 122 3.16 1.50 2.62
C ILE A 122 4.27 2.17 3.42
N ASP A 123 5.29 2.72 2.76
CA ASP A 123 6.38 3.44 3.42
C ASP A 123 5.88 4.64 4.23
N GLN A 124 4.88 5.37 3.72
CA GLN A 124 4.28 6.47 4.48
C GLN A 124 3.54 6.00 5.72
N PHE A 125 2.90 4.82 5.69
CA PHE A 125 2.38 4.19 6.90
C PHE A 125 3.50 3.75 7.84
N LEU A 126 4.63 3.27 7.34
CA LEU A 126 5.79 2.92 8.18
C LEU A 126 6.36 4.12 8.95
N GLU A 127 6.32 5.30 8.35
CA GLU A 127 6.80 6.54 8.98
C GLU A 127 5.84 7.05 10.06
N LYS A 128 4.54 6.82 9.90
CA LYS A 128 3.47 7.37 10.77
C LYS A 128 2.99 6.38 11.83
N CYS A 129 3.10 5.09 11.58
CA CYS A 129 2.72 4.04 12.52
C CYS A 129 3.93 3.54 13.31
N GLY A 130 3.67 2.91 14.46
CA GLY A 130 4.72 2.20 15.19
C GLY A 130 5.28 1.03 14.36
N PRO A 131 6.61 0.77 14.37
CA PRO A 131 7.19 -0.32 13.58
C PRO A 131 6.65 -1.70 13.98
N ARG A 132 6.20 -1.87 15.23
CA ARG A 132 5.56 -3.12 15.68
C ARG A 132 4.15 -3.27 15.13
N ASP A 133 3.38 -2.19 15.13
CA ASP A 133 2.03 -2.18 14.60
C ASP A 133 2.08 -2.49 13.10
N MET A 134 3.02 -1.85 12.39
CA MET A 134 3.26 -2.13 10.98
C MET A 134 3.77 -3.53 10.70
N LEU A 135 4.57 -4.14 11.59
CA LEU A 135 4.92 -5.55 11.44
C LEU A 135 3.67 -6.43 11.42
N SER A 136 2.76 -6.20 12.38
CA SER A 136 1.50 -6.94 12.48
C SER A 136 0.61 -6.71 11.27
N ILE A 137 0.44 -5.45 10.85
CA ILE A 137 -0.35 -5.05 9.68
C ILE A 137 0.20 -5.69 8.41
N LEU A 138 1.51 -5.63 8.18
CA LEU A 138 2.12 -6.18 6.98
C LEU A 138 2.11 -7.71 6.97
N CYS A 139 2.27 -8.37 8.12
CA CYS A 139 2.08 -9.83 8.21
C CYS A 139 0.63 -10.24 7.91
N ASN A 140 -0.35 -9.49 8.42
CA ASN A 140 -1.76 -9.70 8.11
C ASN A 140 -2.05 -9.48 6.61
N THR A 141 -1.50 -8.39 6.05
CA THR A 141 -1.61 -8.07 4.62
C THR A 141 -0.99 -9.15 3.75
N LEU A 142 0.19 -9.66 4.12
CA LEU A 142 0.87 -10.73 3.42
C LEU A 142 0.03 -12.02 3.40
N GLY A 143 -0.53 -12.41 4.56
CA GLY A 143 -1.44 -13.55 4.67
C GLY A 143 -2.72 -13.36 3.84
N TYR A 144 -3.32 -12.17 3.88
CA TYR A 144 -4.50 -11.85 3.08
C TYR A 144 -4.22 -11.94 1.58
N SER A 145 -3.19 -11.25 1.09
CA SER A 145 -2.80 -11.24 -0.33
C SER A 145 -2.47 -12.65 -0.84
N SER A 146 -1.82 -13.49 -0.01
CA SER A 146 -1.52 -14.88 -0.38
C SER A 146 -2.74 -15.78 -0.54
N ASN A 147 -3.83 -15.50 0.19
CA ASN A 147 -5.05 -16.29 0.15
C ASN A 147 -6.03 -15.80 -0.93
N MET A 148 -5.96 -14.52 -1.29
CA MET A 148 -6.93 -13.88 -2.18
C MET A 148 -6.62 -14.06 -3.66
N THR A 149 -5.35 -14.26 -4.06
CA THR A 149 -4.99 -14.14 -5.48
C THR A 149 -3.92 -15.09 -5.98
N LYS A 150 -4.07 -15.47 -7.26
CA LYS A 150 -3.09 -16.21 -8.06
C LYS A 150 -1.84 -15.38 -8.42
N ALA A 151 -1.88 -14.05 -8.26
CA ALA A 151 -0.81 -13.15 -8.70
C ALA A 151 0.21 -12.91 -7.57
N ALA A 152 1.45 -13.33 -7.80
CA ALA A 152 2.54 -13.20 -6.83
C ALA A 152 2.96 -11.73 -6.60
N SER A 153 2.56 -10.82 -7.49
CA SER A 153 2.83 -9.38 -7.42
C SER A 153 2.14 -8.71 -6.23
N TYR A 154 1.00 -9.24 -5.77
CA TYR A 154 0.22 -8.65 -4.68
C TYR A 154 0.92 -8.75 -3.33
N ILE A 155 1.89 -9.64 -3.19
CA ILE A 155 2.72 -9.75 -1.99
C ILE A 155 4.00 -8.91 -2.06
N LEU A 156 4.33 -8.33 -3.22
CA LEU A 156 5.56 -7.53 -3.38
C LEU A 156 5.55 -6.28 -2.49
N PRO A 157 4.47 -5.46 -2.43
CA PRO A 157 4.46 -4.30 -1.55
C PRO A 157 4.65 -4.64 -0.06
N PRO A 158 3.91 -5.59 0.56
CA PRO A 158 4.13 -5.92 1.97
C PRO A 158 5.50 -6.55 2.24
N LEU A 159 6.05 -7.37 1.32
CA LEU A 159 7.43 -7.88 1.46
C LEU A 159 8.47 -6.75 1.50
N SER A 160 8.27 -5.71 0.69
CA SER A 160 9.13 -4.52 0.67
C SER A 160 9.08 -3.78 2.00
N GLY A 161 7.87 -3.58 2.53
CA GLY A 161 7.66 -2.92 3.81
C GLY A 161 8.27 -3.71 4.97
N LEU A 162 8.14 -5.04 4.97
CA LEU A 162 8.69 -5.91 6.03
C LEU A 162 10.21 -5.75 6.17
N SER A 163 10.94 -5.65 5.06
CA SER A 163 12.38 -5.40 5.10
C SER A 163 12.72 -4.12 5.87
N LYS A 164 11.98 -3.04 5.65
CA LYS A 164 12.16 -1.75 6.34
C LYS A 164 11.67 -1.77 7.78
N VAL A 165 10.60 -2.50 8.06
CA VAL A 165 10.08 -2.67 9.43
C VAL A 165 11.14 -3.31 10.32
N PHE A 166 11.77 -4.41 9.88
CA PHE A 166 12.75 -5.11 10.69
C PHE A 166 13.90 -4.20 11.13
N THR A 167 14.45 -3.41 10.21
CA THR A 167 15.53 -2.46 10.52
C THR A 167 15.09 -1.29 11.41
N SER A 168 13.79 -0.99 11.44
CA SER A 168 13.18 0.09 12.24
C SER A 168 12.74 -0.33 13.64
N ILE A 169 12.61 -1.64 13.91
CA ILE A 169 12.35 -2.15 15.25
C ILE A 169 13.57 -1.83 16.14
N LYS A 170 13.31 -1.32 17.35
CA LYS A 170 14.37 -0.92 18.30
C LYS A 170 14.48 -1.84 19.51
N ARG A 171 13.48 -2.69 19.75
CA ARG A 171 13.36 -3.53 20.96
C ARG A 171 12.59 -4.80 20.66
N ARG A 172 12.92 -5.88 21.37
CA ARG A 172 12.28 -7.20 21.23
C ARG A 172 12.39 -7.78 19.81
N HIS A 173 13.53 -7.52 19.16
CA HIS A 173 13.74 -7.89 17.76
C HIS A 173 13.55 -9.39 17.54
N PHE A 174 14.06 -10.21 18.46
CA PHE A 174 13.95 -11.66 18.37
C PHE A 174 12.49 -12.12 18.41
N GLU A 175 11.69 -11.59 19.34
CA GLU A 175 10.27 -11.93 19.46
C GLU A 175 9.48 -11.49 18.21
N GLN A 176 9.81 -10.31 17.67
CA GLN A 176 9.18 -9.82 16.43
C GLN A 176 9.54 -10.71 15.22
N VAL A 177 10.81 -11.08 15.07
CA VAL A 177 11.29 -11.98 14.02
C VAL A 177 10.66 -13.36 14.15
N GLN A 178 10.58 -13.91 15.36
CA GLN A 178 9.97 -15.22 15.61
C GLN A 178 8.49 -15.28 15.20
N VAL A 179 7.75 -14.19 15.37
CA VAL A 179 6.33 -14.14 14.96
C VAL A 179 6.20 -14.00 13.45
N ALA A 180 7.02 -13.17 12.81
CA ALA A 180 6.86 -12.84 11.40
C ALA A 180 7.44 -13.90 10.44
N VAL A 181 8.57 -14.53 10.79
CA VAL A 181 9.26 -15.49 9.90
C VAL A 181 8.37 -16.66 9.45
N PRO A 182 7.61 -17.34 10.33
CA PRO A 182 6.72 -18.42 9.90
C PRO A 182 5.66 -17.96 8.89
N ILE A 183 5.12 -16.74 9.07
CA ILE A 183 4.12 -16.16 8.17
C ILE A 183 4.75 -15.94 6.79
N ILE A 184 5.92 -15.31 6.75
CA ILE A 184 6.67 -15.04 5.53
C ILE A 184 7.00 -16.34 4.79
N LEU A 185 7.53 -17.33 5.50
CA LEU A 185 7.90 -18.63 4.90
C LEU A 185 6.68 -19.39 4.37
N ASN A 186 5.55 -19.34 5.07
CA ASN A 186 4.31 -19.97 4.60
C ASN A 186 3.82 -19.35 3.30
N VAL A 187 3.88 -18.02 3.18
CA VAL A 187 3.49 -17.30 1.96
C VAL A 187 4.45 -17.57 0.82
N LEU A 188 5.77 -17.51 1.06
CA LEU A 188 6.77 -17.84 0.04
C LEU A 188 6.62 -19.29 -0.45
N LYS A 189 6.32 -20.22 0.47
CA LYS A 189 6.05 -21.61 0.13
C LYS A 189 4.78 -21.75 -0.72
N ALA A 190 3.70 -21.03 -0.39
CA ALA A 190 2.48 -21.06 -1.18
C ALA A 190 2.74 -20.58 -2.62
N VAL A 191 3.39 -19.42 -2.76
CA VAL A 191 3.74 -18.85 -4.08
C VAL A 191 4.68 -19.77 -4.87
N ALA A 192 5.66 -20.39 -4.22
CA ALA A 192 6.59 -21.30 -4.88
C ALA A 192 5.93 -22.63 -5.32
N LEU A 193 4.84 -23.04 -4.67
CA LEU A 193 4.10 -24.26 -5.03
C LEU A 193 3.02 -23.99 -6.08
N ASP A 194 2.48 -22.78 -6.13
CA ASP A 194 1.55 -22.30 -7.16
C ASP A 194 2.27 -21.74 -8.41
N SER A 195 3.58 -22.00 -8.55
CA SER A 195 4.41 -21.46 -9.64
C SER A 195 4.02 -21.93 -11.04
N ASP A 196 3.12 -22.90 -11.17
CA ASP A 196 2.61 -23.36 -12.47
C ASP A 196 1.83 -22.27 -13.23
N ASP A 197 1.29 -21.26 -12.51
CA ASP A 197 0.52 -20.13 -13.06
C ASP A 197 1.29 -18.78 -13.04
N ALA A 198 2.46 -18.69 -12.38
CA ALA A 198 3.18 -17.44 -12.15
C ALA A 198 4.30 -17.21 -13.16
N ASP A 199 4.51 -15.94 -13.55
CA ASP A 199 5.64 -15.55 -14.42
C ASP A 199 6.97 -15.67 -13.66
N ASP A 200 8.01 -16.22 -14.31
CA ASP A 200 9.35 -16.38 -13.74
C ASP A 200 9.90 -15.05 -13.21
N ALA A 201 9.61 -13.94 -13.91
CA ALA A 201 10.04 -12.59 -13.49
C ALA A 201 9.32 -12.11 -12.21
N GLU A 202 8.05 -12.50 -12.04
CA GLU A 202 7.26 -12.18 -10.84
C GLU A 202 7.78 -12.98 -9.64
N LEU A 203 8.06 -14.27 -9.84
CA LEU A 203 8.69 -15.14 -8.84
C LEU A 203 10.09 -14.63 -8.43
N GLU A 204 10.92 -14.25 -9.41
CA GLU A 204 12.24 -13.66 -9.14
C GLU A 204 12.12 -12.40 -8.26
N SER A 205 11.15 -11.54 -8.57
CA SER A 205 10.88 -10.33 -7.80
C SER A 205 10.46 -10.64 -6.35
N VAL A 206 9.65 -11.69 -6.13
CA VAL A 206 9.27 -12.16 -4.79
C VAL A 206 10.49 -12.62 -4.01
N PHE A 207 11.31 -13.50 -4.59
CA PHE A 207 12.48 -14.03 -3.91
C PHE A 207 13.56 -12.98 -3.66
N HIS A 208 13.74 -12.02 -4.58
CA HIS A 208 14.62 -10.88 -4.36
C HIS A 208 14.22 -10.09 -3.10
N ARG A 209 12.92 -9.82 -2.91
CA ARG A 209 12.42 -9.14 -1.70
C ARG A 209 12.54 -10.00 -0.44
N ALA A 210 12.35 -11.32 -0.55
CA ALA A 210 12.58 -12.25 0.55
C ALA A 210 14.05 -12.26 1.03
N VAL A 211 15.01 -12.21 0.10
CA VAL A 211 16.44 -12.03 0.42
C VAL A 211 16.67 -10.69 1.12
N GLY A 212 16.02 -9.61 0.67
CA GLY A 212 16.03 -8.32 1.34
C GLY A 212 15.58 -8.40 2.81
N ILE A 213 14.50 -9.13 3.09
CA ILE A 213 14.03 -9.38 4.46
C ILE A 213 15.08 -10.15 5.28
N ALA A 214 15.66 -11.22 4.71
CA ALA A 214 16.67 -12.02 5.40
C ALA A 214 17.90 -11.17 5.76
N ASN A 215 18.34 -10.29 4.87
CA ASN A 215 19.42 -9.33 5.13
C ASN A 215 19.05 -8.37 6.27
N SER A 216 17.84 -7.80 6.26
CA SER A 216 17.37 -6.93 7.34
C SER A 216 17.30 -7.63 8.70
N ILE A 217 16.88 -8.89 8.74
CA ILE A 217 16.91 -9.71 9.97
C ILE A 217 18.36 -9.93 10.44
N TYR A 218 19.26 -10.28 9.52
CA TYR A 218 20.67 -10.47 9.81
C TYR A 218 21.33 -9.20 10.39
N GLU A 219 21.06 -8.04 9.80
CA GLU A 219 21.53 -6.75 10.30
C GLU A 219 21.07 -6.46 11.74
N VAL A 220 19.80 -6.74 12.02
CA VAL A 220 19.23 -6.54 13.35
C VAL A 220 19.82 -7.51 14.38
N CYS A 221 20.03 -8.76 13.99
CA CYS A 221 20.68 -9.76 14.84
C CYS A 221 22.13 -9.36 15.18
N ASN A 222 22.90 -8.85 14.21
CA ASN A 222 24.27 -8.41 14.46
C ASN A 222 24.36 -7.23 15.44
N LYS A 223 23.35 -6.34 15.46
CA LYS A 223 23.27 -5.25 16.44
C LYS A 223 23.08 -5.74 17.88
N LEU A 224 22.70 -7.00 18.10
CA LEU A 224 22.45 -7.59 19.41
C LEU A 224 23.64 -8.42 19.94
N VAL A 225 24.64 -8.69 19.10
CA VAL A 225 25.84 -9.48 19.46
C VAL A 225 27.00 -8.59 19.93
N CYS A 226 26.84 -7.27 19.86
CA CYS A 226 27.76 -6.25 20.40
C CYS A 226 27.19 -5.63 21.67
#